data_AF-A0A7C8AFB3-F1
#
_entry.id   AF-A0A7C8AFB3-F1
#
_cell.length_a   1.000
_cell.length_b   1.000
_cell.length_c   1.000
_cell.angle_alpha   90.00
_cell.angle_beta   90.00
_cell.angle_gamma   90.00
#
_symmetry.space_group_name_H-M   'P 1'
#
loop_
_entity.id
_entity.type
_entity.pdbx_description
1 polymer ?
#
loop_
_entity_poly.entity_id
_entity_poly.type
_entity_poly.pdbx_seq_one_letter_code
_entity_poly.pdbx_strand_id
1 'polypeptide(L)'
;MGKKKRKNGEAGQKQDPVEIARKQRHIQLLDKVRQGRALGKAEIAELAELEAASQTAAGVPAKLDPADVCRSQVEAAAFTGVTQRTIRRWKAEGMPVTKYGHYPKYILIEWAARGKDGAGEAESDKARLRRAEADLKEVKAQHAKLLLEIEQGEWVRREEVETKWVEMTLAFKRALLGAGRKLAGKWAGPAAERRKIEALINAEVREILGRLAKK
;
A
#
# COMPACT_ATOMS: atom_id res chain seq x y z
N MET A 1 -33.44 23.74 38.18
CA MET A 1 -34.11 22.42 38.08
C MET A 1 -33.57 21.74 36.82
N GLY A 2 -32.65 20.76 36.83
CA GLY A 2 -32.44 19.68 37.78
C GLY A 2 -33.05 18.37 37.27
N LYS A 3 -32.89 17.99 35.99
CA LYS A 3 -33.37 16.69 35.48
C LYS A 3 -32.22 15.68 35.41
N LYS A 4 -32.18 14.84 36.45
CA LYS A 4 -31.30 13.68 36.63
C LYS A 4 -31.55 12.60 35.58
N LYS A 5 -30.44 12.07 35.05
CA LYS A 5 -30.13 10.66 34.71
C LYS A 5 -31.30 9.66 34.70
N ARG A 6 -31.40 8.86 33.63
CA ARG A 6 -31.31 7.38 33.71
C ARG A 6 -30.58 6.84 32.47
N LYS A 7 -29.37 6.32 32.69
CA LYS A 7 -28.69 5.41 31.76
C LYS A 7 -29.39 4.05 31.90
N ASN A 8 -29.96 3.51 30.84
CA ASN A 8 -30.35 2.10 30.79
C ASN A 8 -29.06 1.28 30.72
N GLY A 9 -28.74 0.57 31.81
CA GLY A 9 -27.73 -0.47 31.83
C GLY A 9 -28.32 -1.77 31.28
N GLU A 10 -27.61 -2.38 30.36
CA GLU A 10 -27.90 -3.69 29.79
C GLU A 10 -28.04 -4.74 30.90
N ALA A 11 -29.20 -5.39 30.95
CA ALA A 11 -29.44 -6.53 31.80
C ALA A 11 -28.66 -7.74 31.23
N GLY A 12 -27.44 -7.95 31.69
CA GLY A 12 -26.74 -9.21 31.48
C GLY A 12 -27.58 -10.34 32.05
N GLN A 13 -27.99 -11.28 31.19
CA GLN A 13 -28.62 -12.53 31.59
C GLN A 13 -27.75 -13.19 32.66
N LYS A 14 -28.24 -13.24 33.91
CA LYS A 14 -27.63 -14.04 34.97
C LYS A 14 -27.78 -15.50 34.52
N GLN A 15 -26.71 -16.09 34.00
CA GLN A 15 -26.70 -17.52 33.67
C GLN A 15 -27.05 -18.30 34.94
N ASP A 16 -27.95 -19.27 34.81
CA ASP A 16 -28.40 -20.11 35.92
C ASP A 16 -27.16 -20.74 36.60
N PRO A 17 -27.01 -20.65 37.93
CA PRO A 17 -25.88 -21.24 38.65
C PRO A 17 -25.64 -22.73 38.29
N VAL A 18 -26.69 -23.46 37.92
CA VAL A 18 -26.59 -24.87 37.49
C VAL A 18 -25.85 -25.01 36.14
N GLU A 19 -26.08 -24.10 35.20
CA GLU A 19 -25.40 -24.11 33.90
C GLU A 19 -23.92 -23.75 34.03
N ILE A 20 -23.60 -22.83 34.94
CA ILE A 20 -22.22 -22.46 35.24
C ILE A 20 -21.46 -23.66 35.81
N ALA A 21 -22.08 -24.41 36.72
CA ALA A 21 -21.49 -25.62 37.29
C ALA A 21 -21.23 -26.70 36.23
N ARG A 22 -22.19 -26.92 35.30
CA ARG A 22 -22.02 -27.87 34.19
C ARG A 22 -20.88 -27.49 33.25
N LYS A 23 -20.77 -26.21 32.90
CA LYS A 23 -19.68 -25.69 32.04
C LYS A 23 -18.31 -25.83 32.72
N GLN A 24 -18.21 -25.52 34.01
CA GLN A 24 -16.97 -25.68 34.78
C GLN A 24 -16.57 -27.15 34.89
N ARG A 25 -17.54 -28.05 35.10
CA ARG A 25 -17.31 -29.49 35.14
C ARG A 25 -16.79 -30.04 33.82
N HIS A 26 -17.36 -29.60 32.69
CA HIS A 26 -16.88 -29.96 31.36
C HIS A 26 -15.42 -29.51 31.12
N ILE A 27 -15.07 -28.28 31.51
CA ILE A 27 -13.70 -27.76 31.40
C ILE A 27 -12.71 -28.59 32.22
N GLN A 28 -13.07 -28.96 33.46
CA GLN A 28 -12.21 -29.78 34.32
C GLN A 28 -11.95 -31.17 33.73
N LEU A 29 -12.96 -31.77 33.08
CA LEU A 29 -12.82 -33.07 32.44
C LEU A 29 -11.93 -32.99 31.18
N LEU A 30 -12.05 -31.92 30.38
CA LEU A 30 -11.17 -31.66 29.24
C LEU A 30 -9.72 -31.38 29.67
N ASP A 31 -9.51 -30.64 30.75
CA ASP A 31 -8.17 -30.39 31.28
C ASP A 31 -7.50 -31.68 31.76
N LYS A 32 -8.24 -32.60 32.38
CA LYS A 32 -7.74 -33.93 32.74
C LYS A 32 -7.30 -34.74 31.50
N VAL A 33 -8.09 -34.71 30.42
CA VAL A 33 -7.75 -35.35 29.14
C VAL A 33 -6.46 -34.76 28.58
N ARG A 34 -6.37 -33.43 28.54
CA ARG A 34 -5.22 -32.69 28.02
C ARG A 34 -3.94 -32.96 28.80
N GLN A 35 -4.07 -33.21 30.10
CA GLN A 35 -2.97 -33.61 30.98
C GLN A 35 -2.62 -35.11 30.87
N GLY A 36 -3.25 -35.86 29.96
CA GLY A 36 -2.95 -37.27 29.70
C GLY A 36 -3.39 -38.23 30.79
N ARG A 37 -4.29 -37.80 31.71
CA ARG A 37 -4.81 -38.66 32.77
C ARG A 37 -5.96 -39.50 32.23
N ALA A 38 -5.93 -40.80 32.49
CA ALA A 38 -7.00 -41.71 32.10
C ALA A 38 -8.31 -41.33 32.83
N LEU A 39 -9.35 -41.08 32.06
CA LEU A 39 -10.70 -40.85 32.60
C LEU A 39 -11.32 -42.17 33.01
N GLY A 40 -12.03 -42.19 34.14
CA GLY A 40 -12.83 -43.33 34.53
C GLY A 40 -14.00 -43.56 33.58
N LYS A 41 -14.51 -44.80 33.49
CA LYS A 41 -15.65 -45.17 32.63
C LYS A 41 -16.89 -44.28 32.84
N ALA A 42 -17.12 -43.83 34.07
CA ALA A 42 -18.20 -42.91 34.42
C ALA A 42 -17.92 -41.46 33.97
N GLU A 43 -16.67 -40.99 34.02
CA GLU A 43 -16.28 -39.65 33.56
C GLU A 43 -16.31 -39.54 32.03
N ILE A 44 -16.03 -40.64 31.33
CA ILE A 44 -16.18 -40.74 29.87
C ILE A 44 -17.66 -40.66 29.47
N ALA A 45 -18.56 -41.33 30.20
CA ALA A 45 -19.99 -41.24 29.97
C ALA A 45 -20.52 -39.82 30.25
N GLU A 46 -20.06 -39.18 31.33
CA GLU A 46 -20.40 -37.79 31.68
C GLU A 46 -19.92 -36.80 30.61
N LEU A 47 -18.70 -36.97 30.09
CA LEU A 47 -18.20 -36.17 28.96
C LEU A 47 -19.03 -36.36 27.70
N ALA A 48 -19.38 -37.61 27.35
CA ALA A 48 -20.18 -37.90 26.16
C ALA A 48 -21.58 -37.28 26.25
N GLU A 49 -22.21 -37.32 27.42
CA GLU A 49 -23.52 -36.67 27.65
C GLU A 49 -23.43 -35.14 27.57
N LEU A 50 -22.37 -34.53 28.13
CA LEU A 50 -22.14 -33.09 28.08
C LEU A 50 -21.78 -32.59 26.67
N GLU A 51 -21.04 -33.38 25.89
CA GLU A 51 -20.76 -33.10 24.48
C GLU A 51 -22.01 -33.25 23.61
N ALA A 52 -22.84 -34.27 23.86
CA ALA A 52 -24.13 -34.41 23.18
C ALA A 52 -25.06 -33.22 23.48
N ALA A 53 -25.10 -32.77 24.74
CA ALA A 53 -25.89 -31.62 25.16
C ALA A 53 -25.35 -30.29 24.60
N SER A 54 -24.03 -30.12 24.50
CA SER A 54 -23.42 -28.91 23.92
C SER A 54 -23.58 -28.86 22.40
N GLN A 55 -23.55 -30.02 21.71
CA GLN A 55 -23.85 -30.12 20.28
C GLN A 55 -25.29 -29.69 19.96
N THR A 56 -26.27 -30.04 20.81
CA THR A 56 -27.65 -29.55 20.67
C THR A 56 -27.81 -28.05 20.94
N ALA A 57 -26.96 -27.44 21.79
CA ALA A 57 -27.01 -26.00 22.11
C ALA A 57 -26.22 -25.11 21.12
N ALA A 58 -25.19 -25.66 20.45
CA ALA A 58 -24.36 -24.97 19.46
C ALA A 58 -24.94 -25.01 18.02
N GLY A 59 -26.20 -25.39 17.86
CA GLY A 59 -26.91 -25.29 16.57
C GLY A 59 -26.49 -26.34 15.53
N VAL A 60 -25.89 -27.46 15.92
CA VAL A 60 -25.71 -28.62 15.03
C VAL A 60 -26.79 -29.65 15.38
N PRO A 61 -27.92 -29.69 14.66
CA PRO A 61 -28.94 -30.69 14.94
C PRO A 61 -28.41 -32.08 14.59
N ALA A 62 -28.56 -33.03 15.52
CA ALA A 62 -28.17 -34.44 15.35
C ALA A 62 -28.88 -35.16 14.19
N LYS A 63 -29.88 -34.51 13.58
CA LYS A 63 -30.45 -34.83 12.27
C LYS A 63 -30.44 -33.55 11.44
N LEU A 64 -29.61 -33.50 10.40
CA LEU A 64 -29.68 -32.45 9.39
C LEU A 64 -30.95 -32.68 8.56
N ASP A 65 -31.91 -31.77 8.66
CA ASP A 65 -33.10 -31.83 7.80
C ASP A 65 -32.67 -31.67 6.33
N PRO A 66 -33.36 -32.34 5.38
CA PRO A 66 -33.01 -32.26 3.95
C PRO A 66 -33.12 -30.83 3.38
N ALA A 67 -33.75 -29.90 4.11
CA ALA A 67 -33.83 -28.49 3.78
C ALA A 67 -32.55 -27.69 4.09
N ASP A 68 -31.66 -28.21 4.95
CA ASP A 68 -30.47 -27.48 5.44
C ASP A 68 -29.17 -27.87 4.73
N VAL A 69 -29.29 -28.64 3.65
CA VAL A 69 -28.18 -29.23 2.93
C VAL A 69 -28.31 -28.97 1.44
N CYS A 70 -27.26 -28.40 0.85
CA CYS A 70 -27.14 -28.28 -0.60
C CYS A 70 -26.57 -29.58 -1.17
N ARG A 71 -27.29 -30.20 -2.12
CA ARG A 71 -26.92 -31.51 -2.66
C ARG A 71 -25.82 -31.44 -3.70
N SER A 72 -25.67 -30.29 -4.38
CA SER A 72 -24.72 -30.08 -5.46
C SER A 72 -23.88 -28.82 -5.27
N GLN A 73 -22.74 -28.74 -5.98
CA GLN A 73 -21.91 -27.53 -6.01
C GLN A 73 -22.63 -26.35 -6.66
N VAL A 74 -23.55 -26.62 -7.59
CA VAL A 74 -24.36 -25.60 -8.27
C VAL A 74 -25.31 -24.93 -7.28
N GLU A 75 -25.97 -25.75 -6.46
CA GLU A 75 -26.89 -25.29 -5.43
C GLU A 75 -26.16 -24.57 -4.30
N ALA A 76 -25.00 -25.08 -3.88
CA ALA A 76 -24.15 -24.41 -2.90
C ALA A 76 -23.65 -23.04 -3.39
N ALA A 77 -23.26 -22.94 -4.67
CA ALA A 77 -22.86 -21.71 -5.33
C ALA A 77 -24.02 -20.69 -5.40
N ALA A 78 -25.22 -21.14 -5.77
CA ALA A 78 -26.42 -20.30 -5.80
C ALA A 78 -26.80 -19.80 -4.39
N PHE A 79 -26.69 -20.65 -3.38
CA PHE A 79 -26.99 -20.30 -1.99
C PHE A 79 -26.03 -19.25 -1.40
N THR A 80 -24.74 -19.36 -1.72
CA THR A 80 -23.69 -18.47 -1.19
C THR A 80 -23.43 -17.24 -2.05
N GLY A 81 -23.96 -17.21 -3.28
CA GLY A 81 -23.71 -16.14 -4.25
C GLY A 81 -22.30 -16.12 -4.84
N VAL A 82 -21.55 -17.22 -4.73
CA VAL A 82 -20.19 -17.35 -5.32
C VAL A 82 -20.19 -18.30 -6.52
N THR A 83 -19.16 -18.21 -7.36
CA THR A 83 -19.00 -19.11 -8.51
C THR A 83 -18.73 -20.55 -8.07
N GLN A 84 -19.20 -21.54 -8.83
CA GLN A 84 -18.90 -22.98 -8.61
C GLN A 84 -17.40 -23.28 -8.45
N ARG A 85 -16.54 -22.51 -9.14
CA ARG A 85 -15.08 -22.60 -9.03
C ARG A 85 -14.59 -22.34 -7.59
N THR A 86 -15.21 -21.40 -6.90
CA THR A 86 -14.88 -21.04 -5.52
C THR A 86 -15.28 -22.17 -4.57
N ILE A 87 -16.45 -22.78 -4.75
CA ILE A 87 -16.88 -23.95 -3.97
C ILE A 87 -15.93 -25.14 -4.17
N ARG A 88 -15.48 -25.40 -5.41
CA ARG A 88 -14.48 -26.43 -5.70
C ARG A 88 -13.15 -26.16 -5.01
N ARG A 89 -12.73 -24.90 -5.00
CA ARG A 89 -11.52 -24.45 -4.30
C ARG A 89 -11.64 -24.67 -2.79
N TRP A 90 -12.75 -24.26 -2.16
CA TRP A 90 -12.98 -24.49 -0.73
C TRP A 90 -12.96 -25.97 -0.36
N LYS A 91 -13.52 -26.84 -1.22
CA LYS A 91 -13.41 -28.30 -1.03
C LYS A 91 -11.95 -28.77 -1.06
N ALA A 92 -11.12 -28.25 -1.97
CA ALA A 92 -9.69 -28.57 -2.02
C ALA A 92 -8.90 -28.00 -0.83
N GLU A 93 -9.36 -26.87 -0.28
CA GLU A 93 -8.81 -26.23 0.93
C GLU A 93 -9.29 -26.88 2.24
N GLY A 94 -10.14 -27.92 2.17
CA GLY A 94 -10.54 -28.71 3.33
C GLY A 94 -11.91 -28.38 3.92
N MET A 95 -12.80 -27.71 3.17
CA MET A 95 -14.18 -27.48 3.61
C MET A 95 -14.88 -28.82 3.91
N PRO A 96 -15.42 -29.01 5.14
CA PRO A 96 -16.06 -30.26 5.51
C PRO A 96 -17.31 -30.53 4.67
N VAL A 97 -17.46 -31.78 4.23
CA VAL A 97 -18.58 -32.26 3.43
C VAL A 97 -19.24 -33.40 4.21
N THR A 98 -20.56 -33.53 4.14
CA THR A 98 -21.27 -34.65 4.76
C THR A 98 -20.79 -35.98 4.16
N LYS A 99 -20.97 -37.09 4.88
CA LYS A 99 -20.61 -38.46 4.43
C LYS A 99 -21.12 -38.80 3.02
N TYR A 100 -22.22 -38.19 2.58
CA TYR A 100 -22.85 -38.36 1.28
C TYR A 100 -22.41 -37.35 0.19
N GLY A 101 -21.39 -36.53 0.47
CA GLY A 101 -20.88 -35.56 -0.51
C GLY A 101 -21.69 -34.26 -0.59
N HIS A 102 -22.59 -34.01 0.36
CA HIS A 102 -23.43 -32.82 0.40
C HIS A 102 -22.83 -31.68 1.26
N TYR A 103 -23.29 -30.46 1.00
CA TYR A 103 -22.76 -29.24 1.60
C TYR A 103 -23.77 -28.67 2.61
N PRO A 104 -23.49 -28.75 3.92
CA PRO A 104 -24.34 -28.12 4.92
C PRO A 104 -24.32 -26.59 4.78
N LYS A 105 -25.50 -25.97 4.81
CA LYS A 105 -25.64 -24.51 4.62
C LYS A 105 -24.87 -23.69 5.66
N TYR A 106 -24.79 -24.15 6.90
CA TYR A 106 -24.07 -23.45 7.97
C TYR A 106 -22.55 -23.36 7.69
N ILE A 107 -21.94 -24.44 7.17
CA ILE A 107 -20.53 -24.47 6.78
C ILE A 107 -20.29 -23.52 5.61
N LEU A 108 -21.21 -23.53 4.64
CA LEU A 108 -21.12 -22.65 3.48
C LEU A 108 -21.15 -21.16 3.87
N ILE A 109 -21.96 -20.78 4.85
CA ILE A 109 -22.00 -19.41 5.38
C ILE A 109 -20.68 -19.05 6.07
N GLU A 110 -20.14 -19.95 6.88
CA GLU A 110 -18.87 -19.72 7.59
C GLU A 110 -17.70 -19.50 6.62
N TRP A 111 -17.59 -20.36 5.59
CA TRP A 111 -16.55 -20.25 4.58
C TRP A 111 -16.73 -19.02 3.67
N ALA A 112 -17.99 -18.66 3.37
CA ALA A 112 -18.29 -17.44 2.65
C ALA A 112 -17.93 -16.18 3.45
N ALA A 113 -18.13 -16.19 4.78
CA ALA A 113 -17.72 -15.10 5.66
C ALA A 113 -16.20 -14.93 5.68
N ARG A 114 -15.45 -16.04 5.86
CA ARG A 114 -13.97 -16.03 5.82
C ARG A 114 -13.41 -15.44 4.50
N GLY A 115 -14.08 -15.71 3.38
CA GLY A 115 -13.70 -15.17 2.08
C GLY A 115 -14.00 -13.68 1.89
N LYS A 116 -15.01 -13.13 2.58
CA LYS A 116 -15.36 -11.70 2.52
C LYS A 116 -14.43 -10.86 3.38
N ASP A 117 -14.04 -11.34 4.55
CA ASP A 117 -13.10 -10.65 5.43
C ASP A 117 -11.67 -10.63 4.86
N GLY A 118 -11.32 -11.60 4.00
CA GLY A 118 -10.04 -11.66 3.28
C GLY A 118 -10.02 -11.01 1.89
N ALA A 119 -11.15 -10.49 1.40
CA ALA A 119 -11.25 -9.87 0.06
C ALA A 119 -10.59 -8.49 -0.02
N GLY A 120 -10.13 -7.93 1.10
CA GLY A 120 -9.42 -6.65 1.18
C GLY A 120 -7.92 -6.71 0.90
N GLU A 121 -7.29 -7.89 0.88
CA GLU A 121 -5.81 -7.97 0.95
C GLU A 121 -5.15 -9.05 0.08
N ALA A 122 -5.81 -9.52 -0.97
CA ALA A 122 -5.18 -10.39 -1.97
C ALA A 122 -5.40 -9.84 -3.38
N GLU A 123 -4.93 -8.62 -3.61
CA GLU A 123 -4.56 -8.23 -4.95
C GLU A 123 -3.48 -9.23 -5.42
N SER A 124 -3.88 -10.18 -6.27
CA SER A 124 -3.01 -11.25 -6.78
C SER A 124 -1.64 -10.69 -7.13
N ASP A 125 -0.55 -11.37 -6.77
CA ASP A 125 0.83 -10.94 -7.09
C ASP A 125 1.02 -10.52 -8.56
N LYS A 126 0.20 -11.09 -9.46
CA LYS A 126 0.12 -10.73 -10.88
C LYS A 126 -0.41 -9.31 -11.12
N ALA A 127 -1.39 -8.85 -10.37
CA ALA A 127 -1.92 -7.48 -10.43
C ALA A 127 -0.91 -6.47 -9.87
N ARG A 128 -0.22 -6.81 -8.77
CA ARG A 128 0.89 -6.00 -8.24
C ARG A 128 2.04 -5.88 -9.23
N LEU A 129 2.42 -6.99 -9.87
CA LEU A 129 3.45 -7.00 -10.90
C LEU A 129 3.05 -6.15 -12.11
N ARG A 130 1.80 -6.27 -12.58
CA ARG A 130 1.28 -5.47 -13.71
C ARG A 130 1.31 -3.97 -13.43
N ARG A 131 1.00 -3.55 -12.20
CA ARG A 131 1.10 -2.14 -11.80
C ARG A 131 2.55 -1.67 -11.83
N ALA A 132 3.47 -2.42 -11.22
CA ALA A 132 4.89 -2.08 -11.25
C ALA A 132 5.46 -2.01 -12.67
N GLU A 133 5.05 -2.91 -13.56
CA GLU A 133 5.42 -2.88 -14.98
C GLU A 133 4.83 -1.67 -15.72
N ALA A 134 3.61 -1.28 -15.40
CA ALA A 134 2.98 -0.08 -15.96
C ALA A 134 3.72 1.19 -15.51
N ASP A 135 4.00 1.33 -14.22
CA ASP A 135 4.72 2.47 -13.64
C ASP A 135 6.12 2.62 -14.27
N LEU A 136 6.86 1.52 -14.40
CA LEU A 136 8.17 1.51 -15.06
C LEU A 136 8.09 1.95 -16.53
N LYS A 137 7.01 1.58 -17.23
CA LYS A 137 6.79 1.96 -18.63
C LYS A 137 6.46 3.43 -18.75
N GLU A 138 5.66 3.99 -17.84
CA GLU A 138 5.34 5.41 -17.80
C GLU A 138 6.58 6.27 -17.54
N VAL A 139 7.39 5.90 -16.54
CA VAL A 139 8.64 6.62 -16.24
C VAL A 139 9.61 6.58 -17.43
N LYS A 140 9.74 5.42 -18.10
CA LYS A 140 10.56 5.31 -19.32
C LYS A 140 10.03 6.17 -20.46
N ALA A 141 8.71 6.26 -20.62
CA ALA A 141 8.10 7.10 -21.65
C ALA A 141 8.34 8.59 -21.36
N GLN A 142 8.22 9.02 -20.10
CA GLN A 142 8.52 10.39 -19.69
C GLN A 142 10.00 10.74 -19.91
N HIS A 143 10.92 9.84 -19.55
CA HIS A 143 12.35 10.03 -19.79
C HIS A 143 12.67 10.13 -21.29
N ALA A 144 12.06 9.28 -22.12
CA ALA A 144 12.23 9.32 -23.56
C ALA A 144 11.69 10.63 -24.18
N LYS A 145 10.57 11.15 -23.67
CA LYS A 145 10.05 12.47 -24.08
C LYS A 145 11.03 13.59 -23.76
N LEU A 146 11.54 13.64 -22.52
CA LEU A 146 12.53 14.65 -22.13
C LEU A 146 13.79 14.59 -22.99
N LEU A 147 14.28 13.39 -23.34
CA LEU A 147 15.40 13.23 -24.25
C LEU A 147 15.10 13.74 -25.65
N LEU A 148 13.92 13.44 -26.20
CA LEU A 148 13.51 13.96 -27.51
C LEU A 148 13.41 15.49 -27.50
N GLU A 149 12.88 16.10 -26.44
CA GLU A 149 12.78 17.56 -26.32
C GLU A 149 14.17 18.22 -26.16
N ILE A 150 15.12 17.55 -25.50
CA ILE A 150 16.54 17.97 -25.47
C ILE A 150 17.16 17.89 -26.87
N GLU A 151 16.94 16.78 -27.60
CA GLU A 151 17.47 16.60 -28.96
C GLU A 151 16.87 17.58 -29.97
N GLN A 152 15.61 17.96 -29.78
CA GLN A 152 14.93 19.01 -30.56
C GLN A 152 15.44 20.43 -30.23
N GLY A 153 16.28 20.58 -29.20
CA GLY A 153 16.90 21.85 -28.83
C GLY A 153 16.01 22.78 -28.02
N GLU A 154 14.86 22.30 -27.53
CA GLU A 154 13.97 23.09 -26.66
C GLU A 154 14.54 23.22 -25.24
N TRP A 155 15.32 22.23 -24.80
CA TRP A 155 15.96 22.23 -23.49
C TRP A 155 17.49 22.15 -23.60
N VAL A 156 18.16 23.09 -22.94
CA VAL A 156 19.62 23.09 -22.79
C VAL A 156 19.96 22.78 -21.33
N ARG A 157 20.98 21.95 -21.12
CA ARG A 157 21.48 21.66 -19.77
C ARG A 157 21.95 22.93 -19.10
N ARG A 158 21.58 23.11 -17.83
CA ARG A 158 22.00 24.28 -17.03
C ARG A 158 23.52 24.48 -17.05
N GLU A 159 24.27 23.39 -16.92
CA GLU A 159 25.74 23.39 -16.93
C GLU A 159 26.31 23.96 -18.23
N GLU A 160 25.71 23.65 -19.38
CA GLU A 160 26.13 24.17 -20.68
C GLU A 160 25.83 25.67 -20.81
N VAL A 161 24.68 26.10 -20.30
CA VAL A 161 24.31 27.52 -20.25
C VAL A 161 25.31 28.27 -19.37
N GLU A 162 25.55 27.83 -18.14
CA GLU A 162 26.49 28.45 -17.21
C GLU A 162 27.90 28.53 -17.80
N THR A 163 28.39 27.45 -18.41
CA THR A 163 29.71 27.41 -19.04
C THR A 163 29.79 28.44 -20.17
N LYS A 164 28.81 28.46 -21.09
CA LYS A 164 28.77 29.45 -22.19
C LYS A 164 28.68 30.89 -21.67
N TRP A 165 27.91 31.13 -20.61
CA TRP A 165 27.82 32.47 -20.01
C TRP A 165 29.14 32.91 -19.39
N VAL A 166 29.85 32.01 -18.70
CA VAL A 166 31.18 32.30 -18.16
C VAL A 166 32.16 32.59 -19.29
N GLU A 167 32.17 31.78 -20.34
CA GLU A 167 33.01 31.99 -21.52
C GLU A 167 32.72 33.33 -22.21
N MET A 168 31.45 33.63 -22.46
CA MET A 168 31.01 34.90 -23.05
C MET A 168 31.42 36.09 -22.18
N THR A 169 31.19 36.02 -20.87
CA THR A 169 31.52 37.10 -19.93
C THR A 169 33.03 37.32 -19.87
N LEU A 170 33.81 36.24 -19.90
CA LEU A 170 35.27 36.30 -19.91
C LEU A 170 35.81 36.86 -21.23
N ALA A 171 35.24 36.44 -22.37
CA ALA A 171 35.56 36.98 -23.69
C ALA A 171 35.24 38.48 -23.77
N PHE A 172 34.07 38.88 -23.26
CA PHE A 172 33.65 40.28 -23.18
C PHE A 172 34.61 41.11 -22.31
N LYS A 173 34.95 40.63 -21.10
CA LYS A 173 35.93 41.28 -20.22
C LYS A 173 37.28 41.46 -20.91
N ARG A 174 37.80 40.43 -21.59
CA ARG A 174 39.06 40.50 -22.35
C ARG A 174 38.98 41.50 -23.49
N ALA A 175 37.87 41.51 -24.24
CA ALA A 175 37.65 42.44 -25.34
C ALA A 175 37.65 43.89 -24.86
N LEU A 176 36.95 44.19 -23.76
CA LEU A 176 36.94 45.51 -23.13
C LEU A 176 38.32 45.95 -22.66
N LEU A 177 39.04 45.08 -21.92
CA LEU A 177 40.39 45.40 -21.45
C LEU A 177 41.40 45.60 -22.59
N GLY A 178 41.18 44.98 -23.75
CA GLY A 178 41.98 45.19 -24.96
C GLY A 178 41.55 46.39 -25.80
N ALA A 179 40.39 47.00 -25.53
CA ALA A 179 39.82 48.06 -26.35
C ALA A 179 40.68 49.32 -26.34
N GLY A 180 41.26 49.71 -25.20
CA GLY A 180 42.12 50.89 -25.08
C GLY A 180 43.31 50.85 -26.04
N ARG A 181 44.06 49.74 -26.06
CA ARG A 181 45.17 49.54 -26.99
C ARG A 181 44.71 49.54 -28.46
N LYS A 182 43.60 48.83 -28.76
CA LYS A 182 43.09 48.74 -30.14
C LYS A 182 42.59 50.09 -30.68
N LEU A 183 41.90 50.87 -29.86
CA LEU A 183 41.35 52.17 -30.25
C LEU A 183 42.45 53.23 -30.30
N ALA A 184 43.33 53.29 -29.30
CA ALA A 184 44.47 54.20 -29.32
C ALA A 184 45.46 53.91 -30.45
N GLY A 185 45.62 52.63 -30.82
CA GLY A 185 46.46 52.22 -31.95
C GLY A 185 45.95 52.68 -33.31
N LYS A 186 44.64 52.96 -33.45
CA LYS A 186 44.04 53.51 -34.68
C LYS A 186 44.20 55.03 -34.80
N TRP A 187 44.68 55.69 -33.75
CA TRP A 187 44.90 57.14 -33.78
C TRP A 187 46.21 57.47 -34.51
N ALA A 188 46.14 58.39 -35.49
CA ALA A 188 47.28 58.80 -36.29
C ALA A 188 48.18 59.86 -35.62
N GLY A 189 47.78 60.37 -34.45
CA GLY A 189 48.50 61.45 -33.76
C GLY A 189 49.78 61.02 -33.02
N PRO A 190 50.45 61.98 -32.36
CA PRO A 190 51.69 61.77 -31.62
C PRO A 190 51.60 60.63 -30.59
N ALA A 191 52.72 59.94 -30.35
CA ALA A 191 52.78 58.82 -29.40
C ALA A 191 52.33 59.21 -27.98
N ALA A 192 52.55 60.46 -27.56
CA ALA A 192 52.12 60.96 -26.27
C ALA A 192 50.58 61.02 -26.14
N GLU A 193 49.88 61.44 -27.20
CA GLU A 193 48.41 61.49 -27.23
C GLU A 193 47.81 60.09 -27.28
N ARG A 194 48.40 59.17 -28.04
CA ARG A 194 47.97 57.74 -28.06
C ARG A 194 47.98 57.13 -26.66
N ARG A 195 49.05 57.37 -25.89
CA ARG A 195 49.17 56.88 -24.50
C ARG A 195 48.12 57.50 -23.58
N LYS A 196 47.81 58.80 -23.74
CA LYS A 196 46.76 59.48 -22.96
C LYS A 196 45.38 58.92 -23.28
N ILE A 197 45.07 58.70 -24.56
CA ILE A 197 43.81 58.10 -25.02
C ILE A 197 43.67 56.67 -24.48
N GLU A 198 44.73 55.86 -24.57
CA GLU A 198 44.74 54.50 -24.02
C GLU A 198 44.49 54.52 -22.50
N ALA A 199 45.15 55.41 -21.76
CA ALA A 199 44.97 55.54 -20.32
C ALA A 199 43.54 55.94 -19.92
N LEU A 200 42.94 56.90 -20.64
CA LEU A 200 41.55 57.33 -20.42
C LEU A 200 40.56 56.19 -20.67
N ILE A 201 40.70 55.49 -21.80
CA ILE A 201 39.81 54.36 -22.14
C ILE A 201 39.97 53.24 -21.11
N ASN A 202 41.21 52.91 -20.71
CA ASN A 202 41.45 51.86 -19.73
C ASN A 202 40.92 52.22 -18.34
N ALA A 203 40.96 53.50 -17.95
CA ALA A 203 40.38 53.97 -16.70
C ALA A 203 38.86 53.80 -16.70
N GLU A 204 38.18 54.27 -17.76
CA GLU A 204 36.73 54.14 -17.90
C GLU A 204 36.28 52.67 -17.94
N VAL A 205 36.96 51.83 -18.72
CA VAL A 205 36.67 50.39 -18.81
C VAL A 205 36.79 49.72 -17.44
N ARG A 206 37.84 50.04 -16.66
CA ARG A 206 38.02 49.47 -15.32
C ARG A 206 36.94 49.95 -14.36
N GLU A 207 36.51 51.20 -14.48
CA GLU A 207 35.40 51.72 -13.68
C GLU A 207 34.09 50.98 -14.00
N ILE A 208 33.75 50.82 -15.28
CA ILE A 208 32.56 50.08 -15.73
C ILE A 208 32.60 48.63 -15.23
N LEU A 209 33.73 47.94 -15.42
CA LEU A 209 33.91 46.57 -14.91
C LEU A 209 33.79 46.50 -13.38
N GLY A 210 34.30 47.51 -12.67
CA GLY A 210 34.17 47.63 -11.22
C GLY A 210 32.73 47.84 -10.75
N ARG A 211 31.93 48.62 -11.49
CA ARG A 211 30.49 48.79 -11.21
C ARG A 211 29.71 47.49 -11.48
N LEU A 212 30.04 46.77 -12.56
CA LEU A 212 29.40 45.51 -12.92
C LEU A 212 29.72 44.38 -11.92
N ALA A 213 30.91 44.37 -11.33
CA ALA A 213 31.31 43.36 -10.34
C ALA A 213 30.73 43.58 -8.92
N LYS A 214 30.18 44.78 -8.64
CA LYS A 214 29.58 45.12 -7.34
C LYS A 214 28.07 44.88 -7.27
N LYS A 215 27.43 44.56 -8.39
CA LYS A 215 26.04 44.10 -8.44
C LYS A 215 26.00 42.58 -8.40
#